data_AF-A0A949I503-F1
#
_entry.id   AF-A0A949I503-F1
#
_cell.length_a   1.000
_cell.length_b   1.000
_cell.length_c   1.000
_cell.angle_alpha   90.00
_cell.angle_beta   90.00
_cell.angle_gamma   90.00
#
_symmetry.space_group_name_H-M   'P 1'
#
loop_
_entity.id
_entity.type
_entity.pdbx_description
1 polymer ?
#
loop_
_entity_poly.entity_id
_entity_poly.type
_entity_poly.pdbx_seq_one_letter_code
_entity_poly.pdbx_strand_id
1 'polypeptide(L)' 'MPRLSVTSIVRKLKQESTIAIWQKHKNILSKNFWKEHTFWSDGYFVCSIGEASPDTVRQYILSQG' A
#
# COMPACT_ATOMS: atom_id res chain seq x y z
N MET A 1 1.17 7.75 -18.42
CA MET A 1 0.24 6.78 -17.78
C MET A 1 0.93 6.15 -16.58
N PRO A 2 0.34 6.21 -15.37
CA PRO A 2 0.92 5.52 -14.21
C PRO A 2 0.98 4.02 -14.48
N ARG A 3 2.16 3.42 -14.30
CA ARG A 3 2.42 2.01 -14.65
C ARG A 3 1.93 1.03 -13.58
N LEU A 4 1.63 1.52 -12.38
CA LEU A 4 1.26 0.73 -11.21
C LEU A 4 -0.04 1.24 -10.62
N SER A 5 -0.94 0.31 -10.30
CA SER A 5 -2.16 0.64 -9.55
C SER A 5 -1.88 0.65 -8.05
N VAL A 6 -2.56 1.52 -7.32
CA VAL A 6 -2.50 1.57 -5.84
C VAL A 6 -2.86 0.20 -5.26
N THR A 7 -3.92 -0.43 -5.78
CA THR A 7 -4.35 -1.78 -5.37
C THR A 7 -3.23 -2.81 -5.50
N SER A 8 -2.46 -2.78 -6.59
CA SER A 8 -1.34 -3.70 -6.82
C SER A 8 -0.25 -3.52 -5.77
N ILE A 9 0.08 -2.27 -5.41
CA ILE A 9 1.08 -1.95 -4.38
C ILE A 9 0.59 -2.43 -3.01
N VAL A 10 -0.62 -2.06 -2.61
CA VAL A 10 -1.21 -2.44 -1.31
C VAL A 10 -1.30 -3.96 -1.19
N ARG A 11 -1.75 -4.66 -2.24
CA ARG A 11 -1.82 -6.13 -2.25
C ARG A 11 -0.45 -6.76 -2.00
N LYS A 12 0.58 -6.27 -2.70
CA LYS A 12 1.95 -6.78 -2.56
C LYS A 12 2.48 -6.58 -1.14
N LEU A 13 2.34 -5.38 -0.59
CA LEU A 13 2.77 -5.05 0.77
C LEU A 13 2.05 -5.90 1.83
N LYS A 14 0.72 -6.02 1.73
CA LYS A 14 -0.08 -6.84 2.66
C LYS A 14 0.31 -8.32 2.58
N GLN A 15 0.54 -8.85 1.38
CA GLN A 15 0.94 -10.25 1.19
C GLN A 15 2.31 -10.55 1.78
N GLU A 16 3.33 -9.76 1.43
CA GLU A 16 4.70 -9.98 1.90
C GLU A 16 4.82 -9.82 3.41
N SER A 17 4.21 -8.78 3.97
CA SER A 17 4.20 -8.58 5.42
C SER A 17 3.46 -9.69 6.16
N THR A 18 2.33 -10.19 5.64
CA THR A 18 1.61 -11.33 6.24
C THR A 18 2.54 -12.55 6.33
N ILE A 19 3.24 -12.90 5.25
CA ILE A 19 4.18 -14.03 5.25
C ILE A 19 5.27 -13.85 6.31
N ALA A 20 5.92 -12.69 6.33
CA ALA A 20 7.00 -12.41 7.28
C ALA A 20 6.51 -12.44 8.75
N ILE A 21 5.35 -11.87 9.02
CA ILE A 21 4.72 -11.84 10.35
C ILE A 21 4.39 -13.27 10.82
N TRP A 22 3.78 -14.07 9.95
CA TRP A 22 3.43 -15.46 10.26
C TRP A 22 4.65 -16.35 10.48
N GLN A 23 5.74 -16.15 9.74
CA GLN A 23 7.00 -16.87 9.96
C GLN A 23 7.60 -16.56 11.34
N LYS A 24 7.56 -15.30 11.77
CA LYS A 24 8.18 -14.85 13.01
C LYS A 24 7.34 -15.11 14.26
N HIS A 25 6.02 -15.08 14.14
CA HIS A 25 5.09 -15.06 15.29
C HIS A 25 4.02 -16.15 15.25
N LYS A 26 4.28 -17.26 14.53
CA LYS A 26 3.32 -18.37 14.33
C LYS A 26 2.65 -18.84 15.61
N ASN A 27 3.40 -19.00 16.69
CA ASN A 27 2.91 -19.51 17.97
C ASN A 27 1.80 -18.64 18.60
N ILE A 28 1.87 -17.32 18.42
CA ILE A 28 0.88 -16.35 18.92
C ILE A 28 -0.26 -16.22 17.91
N LEU A 29 0.07 -16.12 16.63
CA LEU A 29 -0.92 -15.90 15.58
C LEU A 29 -1.84 -17.10 15.40
N SER A 30 -1.33 -18.32 15.47
CA SER A 30 -2.15 -19.54 15.41
C SER A 30 -3.17 -19.65 16.56
N LYS A 31 -3.02 -18.89 17.66
CA LYS A 31 -4.01 -18.86 18.75
C LYS A 31 -5.10 -17.83 18.52
N ASN A 32 -4.76 -16.69 17.91
CA ASN A 32 -5.66 -15.53 17.79
C ASN A 32 -6.29 -15.40 16.39
N PHE A 33 -5.59 -15.87 15.35
CA PHE A 33 -5.95 -15.80 13.93
C PHE A 33 -6.04 -17.21 13.34
N TRP A 34 -6.64 -18.16 14.08
CA TRP A 34 -6.66 -19.57 13.71
C TRP A 34 -7.56 -19.89 12.51
N LYS A 35 -8.53 -19.01 12.19
CA LYS A 35 -9.51 -19.21 11.12
C LYS A 35 -8.89 -19.02 9.74
N GLU A 36 -8.02 -18.02 9.59
CA GLU A 36 -7.40 -17.65 8.32
C GLU A 36 -5.96 -17.19 8.56
N HIS A 37 -5.03 -17.59 7.68
CA HIS A 37 -3.65 -17.09 7.69
C HIS A 37 -3.56 -15.68 7.07
N THR A 38 -4.38 -14.78 7.58
CA THR A 38 -4.39 -13.36 7.27
C THR A 38 -3.86 -12.58 8.47
N PHE A 39 -3.53 -11.32 8.27
CA PHE A 39 -3.12 -10.42 9.35
C PHE A 39 -3.80 -9.06 9.22
N TRP A 40 -3.93 -8.59 8.00
CA TRP A 40 -4.63 -7.36 7.67
C TRP A 40 -6.11 -7.62 7.36
N SER A 41 -6.97 -6.65 7.63
CA SER A 41 -8.35 -6.64 7.13
C SER A 41 -8.37 -6.51 5.60
N ASP A 42 -9.51 -6.74 4.96
CA ASP A 42 -9.64 -6.58 3.49
C ASP A 42 -9.45 -5.12 3.04
N GLY A 43 -9.87 -4.18 3.88
CA GLY A 43 -9.80 -2.75 3.61
C GLY A 43 -8.38 -2.19 3.56
N TYR A 44 -8.29 -1.00 2.96
CA TYR A 44 -7.15 -0.10 3.05
C TYR A 44 -7.63 1.33 2.78
N PHE A 45 -6.94 2.31 3.36
CA PHE A 45 -7.14 3.72 3.08
C PHE A 45 -5.93 4.25 2.30
N VAL A 46 -6.18 5.14 1.35
CA VAL A 46 -5.14 5.83 0.58
C VAL A 46 -5.55 7.28 0.36
N CYS A 47 -4.60 8.19 0.50
CA CYS A 47 -4.74 9.58 0.08
C CYS A 47 -3.49 10.00 -0.68
N SER A 48 -3.64 10.88 -1.67
CA SER A 48 -2.51 11.54 -2.31
C SER A 48 -1.94 12.60 -1.38
N ILE A 49 -0.62 12.71 -1.36
CA ILE A 49 0.10 13.78 -0.69
C ILE A 49 0.83 14.61 -1.75
N GLY A 50 0.89 15.93 -1.57
CA GLY A 50 1.66 16.80 -2.45
C GLY A 50 1.53 18.27 -2.10
N GLU A 51 2.66 18.95 -1.95
CA GLU A 51 2.76 20.40 -2.15
C GLU A 51 3.22 20.64 -3.58
N ALA A 52 2.28 20.83 -4.50
CA ALA A 52 2.64 21.39 -5.80
C ALA A 52 2.62 22.91 -5.66
N SER A 53 3.79 23.55 -5.71
CA SER A 53 3.82 25.02 -5.77
C SER A 53 3.11 25.49 -7.05
N PRO A 54 2.44 26.65 -7.04
CA PRO A 54 1.86 27.23 -8.26
C PRO A 54 2.87 27.34 -9.41
N ASP A 55 4.15 27.59 -9.10
CA ASP A 55 5.24 27.63 -10.07
C ASP A 55 5.50 26.26 -10.71
N THR A 56 5.48 25.18 -9.92
CA THR A 56 5.60 23.80 -10.44
C THR A 56 4.46 23.47 -11.40
N VAL A 57 3.23 23.87 -11.05
CA VAL A 57 2.05 23.66 -11.92
C VAL A 57 2.19 24.49 -13.20
N ARG A 58 2.62 25.74 -13.10
CA ARG A 58 2.81 26.64 -14.25
C ARG A 58 3.87 26.11 -15.22
N GLN A 59 5.04 25.70 -14.71
CA GLN A 59 6.11 25.13 -15.53
C GLN A 59 5.67 23.84 -16.22
N TYR A 60 4.93 22.99 -15.53
CA TYR A 60 4.35 21.79 -16.14
C TYR A 60 3.45 22.13 -17.33
N ILE A 61 2.52 23.08 -17.17
CA ILE A 61 1.62 23.53 -18.25
C ILE A 61 2.41 24.09 -19.45
N LEU A 62 3.41 24.94 -19.20
CA LEU A 62 4.23 25.53 -20.27
C LEU A 62 5.10 24.50 -21.00
N SER A 63 5.58 23.47 -20.31
CA SER A 63 6.43 22.42 -20.89
C SER A 63 5.69 21.36 -21.71
N GLN A 64 4.35 21.34 -21.63
CA GLN A 64 3.48 20.36 -22.29
C GLN A 64 2.76 20.93 -23.52
N GLY A 65 2.86 22.24 -23.78
CA GLY A 65 2.38 22.90 -25.00
C GLY A 65 3.49 23.07 -26.01
#